data_AF-A0A3C1VGN3-F1
#
_entry.id   AF-A0A3C1VGN3-F1
#
_cell.length_a   1.000
_cell.length_b   1.000
_cell.length_c   1.000
_cell.angle_alpha   90.00
_cell.angle_beta   90.00
_cell.angle_gamma   90.00
#
_symmetry.space_group_name_H-M   'P 1'
#
loop_
_entity.id
_entity.type
_entity.pdbx_description
1 polymer ?
#
loop_
_entity_poly.entity_id
_entity_poly.type
_entity_poly.pdbx_seq_one_letter_code
_entity_poly.pdbx_strand_id
1 'polypeptide(L)'
;PTYCTPPFRKFDDPTAAESWAFLFLPEDWTDAAWENILKRKPRCVAWSEAEIRALVGGEKLERTLETIRKISSTELMRFKIGINGRRYRSQGEGDSAVAVVSRKEDATFHRQQLERAAQAGGKTAQIYFGHKLEAESAAQITQQIPGCLSVFVPVPATLFLLDGVTRVAVKLVMNALSTCTMVRLGRVLGNYMVWVVPSNLKLIDRATRYITKLTDLDYATANALLFEIIEYIEPRMKTDQAYPPVVRMAVVRAKHHLTNEEAENRLIGE
;
A
#
# COMPACT_ATOMS: atom_id res chain seq x y z
N PRO A 1 -11.24 1.99 1.18
CA PRO A 1 -10.93 2.79 -0.03
C PRO A 1 -9.51 2.45 -0.50
N THR A 2 -9.38 1.60 -1.51
CA THR A 2 -8.08 1.07 -1.94
C THR A 2 -7.59 1.91 -3.11
N TYR A 3 -6.81 2.94 -2.81
CA TYR A 3 -6.03 3.62 -3.84
C TYR A 3 -5.03 2.63 -4.40
N CYS A 4 -4.79 2.67 -5.72
CA CYS A 4 -3.68 1.93 -6.30
C CYS A 4 -2.36 2.54 -5.80
N THR A 5 -1.62 1.78 -5.00
CA THR A 5 -0.21 2.05 -4.69
C THR A 5 0.63 1.01 -5.41
N PRO A 6 1.88 1.33 -5.77
CA PRO A 6 2.79 0.31 -6.27
C PRO A 6 2.83 -0.88 -5.30
N PRO A 7 2.87 -2.12 -5.81
CA PRO A 7 2.91 -3.30 -4.97
C PRO A 7 4.22 -3.33 -4.17
N PHE A 8 4.26 -4.18 -3.14
CA PHE A 8 5.54 -4.52 -2.54
C PHE A 8 6.43 -5.16 -3.62
N ARG A 9 7.67 -4.67 -3.74
CA ARG A 9 8.64 -5.15 -4.72
C ARG A 9 9.67 -6.03 -4.02
N LYS A 10 9.94 -7.18 -4.63
CA LYS A 10 10.96 -8.14 -4.22
C LYS A 10 12.35 -7.51 -4.27
N PHE A 11 13.26 -7.95 -3.41
CA PHE A 11 14.58 -7.31 -3.28
C PHE A 11 15.44 -7.38 -4.55
N ASP A 12 15.18 -8.36 -5.40
CA ASP A 12 15.93 -8.73 -6.61
C ASP A 12 15.15 -8.47 -7.90
N ASP A 13 14.04 -7.73 -7.84
CA ASP A 13 13.27 -7.35 -9.02
C ASP A 13 13.56 -5.87 -9.36
N PRO A 14 14.45 -5.60 -10.34
CA PRO A 14 14.77 -4.23 -10.75
C PRO A 14 13.70 -3.62 -11.67
N THR A 15 12.78 -4.43 -12.19
CA THR A 15 11.79 -4.01 -13.20
C THR A 15 10.48 -3.56 -12.58
N ALA A 16 10.15 -4.10 -11.41
CA ALA A 16 8.94 -3.72 -10.68
C ALA A 16 9.02 -2.28 -10.15
N ALA A 17 7.85 -1.62 -10.14
CA ALA A 17 7.72 -0.29 -9.59
C ALA A 17 8.20 -0.22 -8.12
N GLU A 18 8.79 0.91 -7.74
CA GLU A 18 9.21 1.12 -6.37
C GLU A 18 8.01 1.22 -5.43
N SER A 19 7.98 0.37 -4.41
CA SER A 19 6.97 0.44 -3.36
C SER A 19 7.14 1.71 -2.54
N TRP A 20 6.04 2.33 -2.17
CA TRP A 20 6.06 3.56 -1.36
C TRP A 20 6.20 3.30 0.14
N ALA A 21 6.04 2.06 0.56
CA ALA A 21 6.15 1.64 1.93
C ALA A 21 6.79 0.27 2.00
N PHE A 22 7.48 0.01 3.11
CA PHE A 22 8.12 -1.28 3.41
C PHE A 22 7.88 -1.62 4.87
N LEU A 23 7.86 -2.93 5.16
CA LEU A 23 7.74 -3.45 6.51
C LEU A 23 9.09 -4.02 6.94
N PHE A 24 9.59 -3.56 8.08
CA PHE A 24 10.76 -4.14 8.75
C PHE A 24 10.40 -4.49 10.19
N LEU A 25 10.69 -5.72 10.59
CA LEU A 25 10.56 -6.17 11.97
C LEU A 25 11.93 -6.24 12.67
N PRO A 26 11.95 -6.28 14.01
CA PRO A 26 13.20 -6.33 14.78
C PRO A 26 14.07 -7.56 14.50
N GLU A 27 13.48 -8.67 14.04
CA GLU A 27 14.23 -9.87 13.70
C GLU A 27 15.20 -9.60 12.55
N ASP A 28 16.43 -10.11 12.68
CA ASP A 28 17.45 -9.97 11.63
C ASP A 28 16.98 -10.58 10.31
N TRP A 29 16.48 -11.82 10.35
CA TRP A 29 16.20 -12.61 9.16
C TRP A 29 14.71 -12.64 8.80
N THR A 30 14.45 -12.68 7.49
CA THR A 30 13.11 -12.60 6.89
C THR A 30 12.21 -13.77 7.28
N ASP A 31 12.77 -14.96 7.45
CA ASP A 31 12.06 -16.16 7.88
C ASP A 31 11.54 -16.03 9.31
N ALA A 32 12.39 -15.61 10.25
CA ALA A 32 12.03 -15.35 11.64
C ALA A 32 11.00 -14.21 11.74
N ALA A 33 11.18 -13.14 10.96
CA ALA A 33 10.24 -12.03 10.86
C ALA A 33 8.84 -12.49 10.38
N TRP A 34 8.78 -13.34 9.34
CA TRP A 34 7.52 -13.91 8.87
C TRP A 34 6.86 -14.84 9.90
N GLU A 35 7.66 -15.68 10.57
CA GLU A 35 7.17 -16.55 11.64
C GLU A 35 6.62 -15.74 12.82
N ASN A 36 7.26 -14.62 13.16
CA ASN A 36 6.76 -13.72 14.20
C ASN A 36 5.41 -13.08 13.79
N ILE A 37 5.25 -12.63 12.55
CA ILE A 37 3.96 -12.07 12.08
C ILE A 37 2.87 -13.12 12.10
N LEU A 38 3.14 -14.29 11.51
CA LEU A 38 2.13 -15.33 11.31
C LEU A 38 1.89 -16.18 12.56
N LYS A 39 2.76 -16.06 13.57
CA LYS A 39 2.81 -16.92 14.77
C LYS A 39 3.00 -18.41 14.44
N ARG A 40 3.56 -18.67 13.26
CA ARG A 40 3.93 -19.99 12.72
C ARG A 40 4.79 -19.81 11.48
N LYS A 41 5.52 -20.85 11.10
CA LYS A 41 6.19 -20.88 9.78
C LYS A 41 5.19 -20.64 8.63
N PRO A 42 5.55 -19.82 7.63
CA PRO A 42 4.76 -19.66 6.42
C PRO A 42 4.47 -21.02 5.76
N ARG A 43 3.22 -21.22 5.37
CA ARG A 43 2.78 -22.40 4.61
C ARG A 43 2.13 -21.88 3.35
N CYS A 44 2.94 -21.65 2.32
CA CYS A 44 2.47 -21.27 1.01
C CYS A 44 1.95 -22.48 0.24
N VAL A 45 1.28 -22.24 -0.89
CA VAL A 45 0.88 -23.33 -1.80
C VAL A 45 2.15 -23.95 -2.40
N ALA A 46 2.35 -25.24 -2.15
CA ALA A 46 3.52 -26.00 -2.57
C ALA A 46 3.11 -27.33 -3.24
N TRP A 47 2.04 -27.30 -4.03
CA TRP A 47 1.57 -28.47 -4.77
C TRP A 47 2.56 -28.85 -5.87
N SER A 48 2.80 -30.15 -5.98
CA SER A 48 3.53 -30.76 -7.08
C SER A 48 2.76 -30.63 -8.39
N GLU A 49 3.48 -30.72 -9.51
CA GLU A 49 2.85 -30.72 -10.82
C GLU A 49 1.84 -31.86 -10.99
N ALA A 50 2.11 -33.03 -10.39
CA ALA A 50 1.18 -34.17 -10.42
C ALA A 50 -0.14 -33.86 -9.71
N GLU A 51 -0.09 -33.22 -8.53
CA GLU A 51 -1.28 -32.79 -7.79
C GLU A 51 -2.07 -31.74 -8.59
N ILE A 52 -1.39 -30.81 -9.25
CA ILE A 52 -2.06 -29.78 -10.06
C ILE A 52 -2.74 -30.41 -11.27
N ARG A 53 -2.05 -31.30 -12.00
CA ARG A 53 -2.62 -32.05 -13.15
C ARG A 53 -3.88 -32.83 -12.77
N ALA A 54 -3.94 -33.35 -11.55
CA ALA A 54 -5.11 -34.07 -11.05
C ALA A 54 -6.30 -33.14 -10.71
N LEU A 55 -6.04 -31.86 -10.42
CA LEU A 55 -7.04 -30.89 -9.94
C LEU A 55 -7.59 -29.96 -11.05
N VAL A 56 -6.81 -29.71 -12.09
CA VAL A 56 -7.19 -28.80 -13.20
C VAL A 56 -7.06 -29.48 -14.54
N GLY A 57 -8.05 -29.23 -15.41
CA GLY A 57 -8.00 -29.68 -16.81
C GLY A 57 -6.82 -29.07 -17.58
N GLY A 58 -6.41 -29.74 -18.65
CA GLY A 58 -5.20 -29.42 -19.42
C GLY A 58 -5.09 -27.96 -19.85
N GLU A 59 -6.21 -27.34 -20.26
CA GLU A 59 -6.24 -25.93 -20.70
C GLU A 59 -5.84 -24.93 -19.59
N LYS A 60 -6.04 -25.28 -18.32
CA LYS A 60 -5.73 -24.40 -17.18
C LYS A 60 -4.39 -24.74 -16.53
N LEU A 61 -3.79 -25.87 -16.87
CA LEU A 61 -2.64 -26.44 -16.18
C LEU A 61 -1.45 -25.47 -16.15
N GLU A 62 -1.01 -24.99 -17.31
CA GLU A 62 0.18 -24.11 -17.41
C GLU A 62 0.00 -22.82 -16.60
N ARG A 63 -1.16 -22.17 -16.75
CA ARG A 63 -1.49 -20.96 -16.01
C ARG A 63 -1.52 -21.20 -14.50
N THR A 64 -2.08 -22.34 -14.06
CA THR A 64 -2.13 -22.69 -12.63
C THR A 64 -0.73 -23.00 -12.09
N LEU A 65 0.11 -23.72 -12.84
CA LEU A 65 1.51 -23.97 -12.48
C LEU A 65 2.29 -22.68 -12.30
N GLU A 66 2.17 -21.76 -13.26
CA GLU A 66 2.81 -20.45 -13.20
C GLU A 66 2.35 -19.66 -11.95
N THR A 67 1.04 -19.65 -11.69
CA THR A 67 0.46 -18.96 -10.54
C THR A 67 1.00 -19.52 -9.21
N ILE A 68 1.04 -20.85 -9.07
CA ILE A 68 1.53 -21.52 -7.85
C ILE A 68 3.01 -21.23 -7.63
N ARG A 69 3.83 -21.25 -8.69
CA ARG A 69 5.25 -20.88 -8.59
C ARG A 69 5.42 -19.46 -8.05
N LYS A 70 4.61 -18.51 -8.51
CA LYS A 70 4.63 -17.09 -8.10
C LYS A 70 4.22 -16.83 -6.65
N ILE A 71 3.49 -17.75 -6.00
CA ILE A 71 3.03 -17.62 -4.60
C ILE A 71 3.71 -18.60 -3.64
N SER A 72 4.82 -19.20 -4.05
CA SER A 72 5.58 -20.16 -3.24
C SER A 72 6.26 -19.51 -2.02
N SER A 73 6.71 -20.32 -1.07
CA SER A 73 7.48 -19.83 0.07
C SER A 73 8.80 -19.18 -0.36
N THR A 74 9.44 -19.68 -1.41
CA THR A 74 10.63 -19.07 -2.00
C THR A 74 10.35 -17.65 -2.47
N GLU A 75 9.22 -17.43 -3.15
CA GLU A 75 8.81 -16.10 -3.60
C GLU A 75 8.47 -15.17 -2.42
N LEU A 76 7.83 -15.69 -1.37
CA LEU A 76 7.56 -14.92 -0.15
C LEU A 76 8.86 -14.44 0.53
N MET A 77 9.91 -15.26 0.55
CA MET A 77 11.20 -14.92 1.18
C MET A 77 12.01 -13.87 0.41
N ARG A 78 11.58 -13.50 -0.80
CA ARG A 78 12.14 -12.37 -1.56
C ARG A 78 11.60 -11.02 -1.06
N PHE A 79 10.55 -11.01 -0.24
CA PHE A 79 10.15 -9.83 0.51
C PHE A 79 10.96 -9.75 1.81
N LYS A 80 12.05 -8.98 1.76
CA LYS A 80 12.98 -8.85 2.89
C LYS A 80 12.41 -7.97 4.00
N ILE A 81 11.71 -8.59 4.94
CA ILE A 81 11.01 -7.90 6.04
C ILE A 81 11.76 -7.95 7.37
N GLY A 82 12.87 -8.69 7.48
CA GLY A 82 13.76 -8.60 8.65
C GLY A 82 14.57 -7.30 8.61
N ILE A 83 15.11 -6.85 9.74
CA ILE A 83 15.84 -5.57 9.82
C ILE A 83 17.09 -5.55 8.91
N ASN A 84 17.67 -6.70 8.60
CA ASN A 84 18.77 -6.80 7.64
C ASN A 84 18.34 -6.51 6.19
N GLY A 85 17.04 -6.59 5.90
CA GLY A 85 16.44 -6.31 4.61
C GLY A 85 16.54 -4.84 4.21
N ARG A 86 16.78 -3.96 5.19
CA ARG A 86 16.96 -2.51 4.97
C ARG A 86 18.08 -2.18 4.00
N ARG A 87 19.11 -3.02 3.87
CA ARG A 87 20.18 -2.81 2.86
C ARG A 87 19.68 -2.81 1.42
N TYR A 88 18.52 -3.41 1.17
CA TYR A 88 17.87 -3.42 -0.14
C TYR A 88 16.90 -2.24 -0.32
N ARG A 89 16.64 -1.48 0.75
CA ARG A 89 15.63 -0.41 0.86
C ARG A 89 16.09 0.61 1.91
N SER A 90 17.08 1.41 1.55
CA SER A 90 17.57 2.48 2.41
C SER A 90 16.59 3.66 2.40
N GLN A 91 16.42 4.30 3.56
CA GLN A 91 15.77 5.60 3.65
C GLN A 91 16.80 6.68 3.29
N GLY A 92 16.36 7.76 2.66
CA GLY A 92 17.18 8.92 2.31
C GLY A 92 16.40 10.24 2.30
N GLU A 93 16.99 11.24 1.64
CA GLU A 93 16.35 12.54 1.45
C GLU A 93 15.06 12.40 0.65
N GLY A 94 13.98 13.04 1.14
CA GLY A 94 12.64 12.93 0.56
C GLY A 94 11.76 11.85 1.19
N ASP A 95 12.33 10.90 1.92
CA ASP A 95 11.57 9.89 2.65
C ASP A 95 11.00 10.42 3.97
N SER A 96 10.06 9.68 4.55
CA SER A 96 9.51 9.97 5.87
C SER A 96 9.37 8.70 6.71
N ALA A 97 9.69 8.79 7.99
CA ALA A 97 9.44 7.75 8.99
C ALA A 97 8.43 8.26 10.03
N VAL A 98 7.33 7.53 10.17
CA VAL A 98 6.27 7.87 11.13
C VAL A 98 6.09 6.71 12.11
N ALA A 99 6.40 6.94 13.38
CA ALA A 99 6.09 6.00 14.45
C ALA A 99 4.62 6.14 14.86
N VAL A 100 3.88 5.02 14.88
CA VAL A 100 2.49 4.97 15.33
C VAL A 100 2.48 4.10 16.57
N VAL A 101 2.31 4.71 17.74
CA VAL A 101 2.61 4.07 19.03
C VAL A 101 1.49 4.24 20.05
N SER A 102 1.37 3.27 20.96
CA SER A 102 0.40 3.25 22.06
C SER A 102 1.04 2.85 23.39
N ARG A 103 0.27 2.94 24.49
CA ARG A 103 0.70 2.81 25.90
C ARG A 103 1.55 1.58 26.28
N LYS A 104 1.65 0.54 25.44
CA LYS A 104 2.25 -0.77 25.79
C LYS A 104 3.44 -1.18 24.92
N GLU A 105 4.06 -0.25 24.22
CA GLU A 105 5.09 -0.57 23.24
C GLU A 105 6.50 -0.35 23.78
N ASP A 106 7.42 -1.24 23.41
CA ASP A 106 8.85 -1.04 23.64
C ASP A 106 9.31 0.16 22.80
N ALA A 107 9.73 1.22 23.50
CA ALA A 107 10.17 2.47 22.89
C ALA A 107 11.45 2.34 22.07
N THR A 108 12.22 1.27 22.29
CA THR A 108 13.59 1.17 21.80
C THR A 108 13.65 0.99 20.29
N PHE A 109 12.83 0.11 19.73
CA PHE A 109 12.90 -0.21 18.30
C PHE A 109 12.50 0.96 17.40
N HIS A 110 11.35 1.58 17.68
CA HIS A 110 10.84 2.67 16.84
C HIS A 110 11.67 3.95 17.00
N ARG A 111 12.16 4.27 18.22
CA ARG A 111 13.07 5.39 18.44
C ARG A 111 14.33 5.24 17.59
N GLN A 112 14.96 4.06 17.59
CA GLN A 112 16.13 3.80 16.76
C GLN A 112 15.82 3.97 15.26
N GLN A 113 14.62 3.59 14.80
CA GLN A 113 14.26 3.77 13.38
C GLN A 113 14.04 5.25 13.04
N LEU A 114 13.43 6.03 13.93
CA LEU A 114 13.28 7.48 13.75
C LEU A 114 14.64 8.20 13.75
N GLU A 115 15.53 7.88 14.68
CA GLU A 115 16.89 8.46 14.72
C GLU A 115 17.67 8.18 13.44
N ARG A 116 17.59 6.93 12.94
CA ARG A 116 18.22 6.54 11.68
C ARG A 116 17.62 7.30 10.49
N ALA A 117 16.30 7.44 10.44
CA ALA A 117 15.63 8.21 9.38
C ALA A 117 16.07 9.67 9.39
N ALA A 118 16.16 10.29 10.58
CA ALA A 118 16.65 11.66 10.73
C ALA A 118 18.12 11.79 10.29
N GLN A 119 18.99 10.85 10.68
CA GLN A 119 20.39 10.82 10.24
C GLN A 119 20.56 10.67 8.73
N ALA A 120 19.62 10.00 8.06
CA ALA A 120 19.59 9.86 6.61
C ALA A 120 18.95 11.05 5.87
N GLY A 121 18.56 12.11 6.58
CA GLY A 121 17.90 13.29 6.00
C GLY A 121 16.40 13.13 5.75
N GLY A 122 15.79 12.04 6.23
CA GLY A 122 14.36 11.80 6.15
C GLY A 122 13.57 12.61 7.19
N LYS A 123 12.29 12.92 6.88
CA LYS A 123 11.40 13.57 7.84
C LYS A 123 10.90 12.57 8.87
N THR A 124 10.84 12.98 10.14
CA THR A 124 10.42 12.10 11.23
C THR A 124 9.16 12.61 11.90
N ALA A 125 8.27 11.70 12.25
CA ALA A 125 7.11 12.01 13.06
C ALA A 125 6.74 10.85 14.00
N GLN A 126 5.99 11.18 15.05
CA GLN A 126 5.35 10.23 15.95
C GLN A 126 3.88 10.60 16.11
N ILE A 127 3.01 9.59 16.07
CA ILE A 127 1.62 9.67 16.47
C ILE A 127 1.46 8.77 17.69
N TYR A 128 1.20 9.38 18.84
CA TYR A 128 1.02 8.66 20.10
C TYR A 128 -0.44 8.62 20.50
N PHE A 129 -0.97 7.42 20.75
CA PHE A 129 -2.32 7.19 21.25
C PHE A 129 -2.26 6.80 22.73
N GLY A 130 -2.81 7.64 23.61
CA GLY A 130 -2.86 7.35 25.03
C GLY A 130 -3.76 8.28 25.82
N HIS A 131 -3.73 8.15 27.15
CA HIS A 131 -4.57 8.97 28.02
C HIS A 131 -3.97 10.36 28.20
N LYS A 132 -4.83 11.36 28.49
CA LYS A 132 -4.41 12.77 28.59
C LYS A 132 -3.25 13.00 29.57
N LEU A 133 -3.20 12.22 30.65
CA LEU A 133 -2.13 12.27 31.66
C LEU A 133 -0.76 11.79 31.13
N GLU A 134 -0.72 11.14 29.97
CA GLU A 134 0.47 10.53 29.37
C GLU A 134 1.04 11.38 28.23
N ALA A 135 0.42 12.52 27.93
CA ALA A 135 0.83 13.41 26.85
C ALA A 135 2.28 13.90 27.03
N GLU A 136 2.69 14.21 28.26
CA GLU A 136 4.05 14.67 28.58
C GLU A 136 5.08 13.55 28.35
N SER A 137 4.78 12.33 28.79
CA SER A 137 5.65 11.16 28.56
C SER A 137 5.81 10.82 27.09
N ALA A 138 4.74 10.97 26.29
CA ALA A 138 4.80 10.77 24.85
C ALA A 138 5.70 11.81 24.15
N ALA A 139 5.63 13.07 24.58
CA ALA A 139 6.43 14.14 24.01
C ALA A 139 7.93 13.97 24.30
N GLN A 140 8.29 13.44 25.47
CA GLN A 140 9.68 13.21 25.88
C GLN A 140 10.45 12.26 24.93
N ILE A 141 9.78 11.24 24.37
CA ILE A 141 10.39 10.29 23.43
C ILE A 141 10.89 11.02 22.16
N THR A 142 10.10 11.94 21.64
CA THR A 142 10.42 12.69 20.41
C THR A 142 11.25 13.94 20.62
N GLN A 143 11.23 14.56 21.81
CA GLN A 143 12.03 15.75 22.11
C GLN A 143 13.53 15.51 21.96
N GLN A 144 13.96 14.26 22.03
CA GLN A 144 15.36 13.84 21.85
C GLN A 144 15.75 13.67 20.38
N ILE A 145 14.80 13.70 19.44
CA ILE A 145 15.05 13.56 18.00
C ILE A 145 14.84 14.93 17.34
N PRO A 146 15.91 15.62 16.89
CA PRO A 146 15.81 16.93 16.29
C PRO A 146 14.85 16.96 15.09
N GLY A 147 13.89 17.88 15.11
CA GLY A 147 12.93 18.06 14.01
C GLY A 147 11.83 17.00 13.93
N CYS A 148 11.75 16.07 14.88
CA CYS A 148 10.68 15.06 14.89
C CYS A 148 9.33 15.69 15.30
N LEU A 149 8.35 15.61 14.40
CA LEU A 149 6.99 16.08 14.68
C LEU A 149 6.30 15.11 15.65
N SER A 150 5.74 15.60 16.76
CA SER A 150 5.00 14.76 17.71
C SER A 150 3.53 15.14 17.73
N VAL A 151 2.65 14.16 17.54
CA VAL A 151 1.20 14.31 17.57
C VAL A 151 0.63 13.41 18.66
N PHE A 152 0.03 14.01 19.68
CA PHE A 152 -0.69 13.29 20.72
C PHE A 152 -2.17 13.17 20.36
N VAL A 153 -2.68 11.93 20.34
CA VAL A 153 -4.08 11.61 20.12
C VAL A 153 -4.67 11.10 21.43
N PRO A 154 -5.45 11.92 22.17
CA PRO A 154 -6.07 11.49 23.41
C PRO A 154 -7.11 10.41 23.13
N VAL A 155 -6.98 9.28 23.82
CA VAL A 155 -7.99 8.21 23.84
C VAL A 155 -8.51 8.03 25.26
N PRO A 156 -9.83 7.88 25.47
CA PRO A 156 -10.38 7.70 26.80
C PRO A 156 -9.97 6.34 27.38
N ALA A 157 -9.77 6.31 28.70
CA ALA A 157 -9.57 5.06 29.41
C ALA A 157 -10.89 4.27 29.40
N THR A 158 -10.84 3.01 28.95
CA THR A 158 -12.00 2.13 28.94
C THR A 158 -11.62 0.76 29.49
N LEU A 159 -12.61 0.07 30.06
CA LEU A 159 -12.47 -1.31 30.51
C LEU A 159 -12.77 -2.32 29.39
N PHE A 160 -12.95 -1.85 28.15
CA PHE A 160 -13.19 -2.76 27.03
C PHE A 160 -11.99 -3.64 26.78
N LEU A 161 -12.25 -4.94 26.59
CA LEU A 161 -11.22 -5.90 26.22
C LEU A 161 -10.50 -5.47 24.94
N LEU A 162 -9.24 -5.85 24.85
CA LEU A 162 -8.37 -5.63 23.69
C LEU A 162 -8.14 -4.15 23.33
N ASP A 163 -8.50 -3.20 24.20
CA ASP A 163 -8.29 -1.76 23.98
C ASP A 163 -9.02 -1.24 22.72
N GLY A 164 -10.30 -1.64 22.58
CA GLY A 164 -11.10 -1.41 21.38
C GLY A 164 -11.22 0.07 20.98
N VAL A 165 -11.32 1.00 21.95
CA VAL A 165 -11.43 2.43 21.63
C VAL A 165 -10.14 2.98 21.02
N THR A 166 -8.99 2.62 21.57
CA THR A 166 -7.69 3.00 20.99
C THR A 166 -7.53 2.46 19.58
N ARG A 167 -7.94 1.21 19.32
CA ARG A 167 -7.91 0.62 17.96
C ARG A 167 -8.80 1.37 16.97
N VAL A 168 -9.99 1.78 17.39
CA VAL A 168 -10.88 2.61 16.55
C VAL A 168 -10.24 3.97 16.28
N ALA A 169 -9.66 4.62 17.29
CA ALA A 169 -8.95 5.90 17.12
C ALA A 169 -7.77 5.78 16.14
N VAL A 170 -6.92 4.76 16.30
CA VAL A 170 -5.82 4.46 15.37
C VAL A 170 -6.37 4.28 13.95
N LYS A 171 -7.41 3.47 13.77
CA LYS A 171 -8.03 3.25 12.45
C LYS A 171 -8.54 4.55 11.84
N LEU A 172 -9.21 5.41 12.60
CA LEU A 172 -9.76 6.67 12.10
C LEU A 172 -8.65 7.63 11.68
N VAL A 173 -7.61 7.80 12.50
CA VAL A 173 -6.46 8.65 12.19
C VAL A 173 -5.70 8.13 10.98
N MET A 174 -5.43 6.82 10.89
CA MET A 174 -4.73 6.24 9.75
C MET A 174 -5.56 6.30 8.47
N ASN A 175 -6.89 6.13 8.55
CA ASN A 175 -7.78 6.32 7.42
C ASN A 175 -7.80 7.78 6.95
N ALA A 176 -7.82 8.75 7.87
CA ALA A 176 -7.77 10.16 7.55
C ALA A 176 -6.43 10.53 6.90
N LEU A 177 -5.31 10.12 7.51
CA LEU A 177 -3.96 10.39 7.01
C LEU A 177 -3.78 9.83 5.60
N SER A 178 -4.07 8.55 5.40
CA SER A 178 -3.97 7.92 4.08
C SER A 178 -4.89 8.56 3.04
N THR A 179 -6.12 8.93 3.41
CA THR A 179 -7.05 9.62 2.49
C THR A 179 -6.54 11.02 2.13
N CYS A 180 -6.14 11.82 3.11
CA CYS A 180 -5.60 13.17 2.90
C CYS A 180 -4.33 13.14 2.05
N THR A 181 -3.42 12.19 2.29
CA THR A 181 -2.24 11.99 1.44
C THR A 181 -2.64 11.75 -0.01
N MET A 182 -3.63 10.88 -0.26
CA MET A 182 -4.05 10.57 -1.62
C MET A 182 -4.78 11.73 -2.28
N VAL A 183 -5.55 12.53 -1.54
CA VAL A 183 -6.12 13.80 -2.03
C VAL A 183 -5.01 14.78 -2.43
N ARG A 184 -4.00 14.96 -1.56
CA ARG A 184 -2.83 15.81 -1.81
C ARG A 184 -2.00 15.38 -3.01
N LEU A 185 -2.02 14.09 -3.35
CA LEU A 185 -1.38 13.51 -4.54
C LEU A 185 -2.26 13.59 -5.81
N GLY A 186 -3.38 14.31 -5.78
CA GLY A 186 -4.26 14.45 -6.95
C GLY A 186 -5.00 13.16 -7.33
N ARG A 187 -5.16 12.22 -6.39
CA ARG A 187 -5.76 10.89 -6.63
C ARG A 187 -7.27 10.84 -6.46
N VAL A 188 -7.86 12.00 -6.19
CA VAL A 188 -9.29 12.21 -5.99
C VAL A 188 -9.72 13.40 -6.84
N LEU A 189 -10.80 13.26 -7.61
CA LEU A 189 -11.46 14.37 -8.31
C LEU A 189 -12.81 14.63 -7.64
N GLY A 190 -12.97 15.82 -7.03
CA GLY A 190 -14.11 16.10 -6.17
C GLY A 190 -14.14 15.13 -4.98
N ASN A 191 -15.15 14.26 -4.92
CA ASN A 191 -15.27 13.18 -3.93
C ASN A 191 -15.07 11.78 -4.55
N TYR A 192 -14.63 11.69 -5.80
CA TYR A 192 -14.45 10.44 -6.53
C TYR A 192 -13.00 9.97 -6.51
N MET A 193 -12.78 8.71 -6.12
CA MET A 193 -11.47 8.07 -6.15
C MET A 193 -11.14 7.65 -7.59
N VAL A 194 -10.35 8.46 -8.28
CA VAL A 194 -10.00 8.23 -9.69
C VAL A 194 -8.78 7.31 -9.87
N TRP A 195 -8.12 6.93 -8.78
CA TRP A 195 -7.00 5.97 -8.74
C TRP A 195 -7.43 4.59 -8.21
N VAL A 196 -8.56 4.09 -8.71
CA VAL A 196 -9.11 2.78 -8.33
C VAL A 196 -8.70 1.71 -9.34
N VAL A 197 -8.37 0.50 -8.86
CA VAL A 197 -8.18 -0.68 -9.71
C VAL A 197 -9.51 -1.47 -9.77
N PRO A 198 -10.14 -1.60 -10.94
CA PRO A 198 -11.42 -2.30 -11.09
C PRO A 198 -11.23 -3.83 -11.12
N SER A 199 -10.80 -4.42 -10.00
CA SER A 199 -10.42 -5.84 -9.91
C SER A 199 -11.57 -6.83 -9.67
N ASN A 200 -12.81 -6.34 -9.52
CA ASN A 200 -14.01 -7.16 -9.34
C ASN A 200 -15.25 -6.41 -9.82
N LEU A 201 -16.37 -7.12 -10.00
CA LEU A 201 -17.61 -6.55 -10.54
C LEU A 201 -18.08 -5.30 -9.79
N LYS A 202 -17.97 -5.25 -8.46
CA LYS A 202 -18.33 -4.08 -7.66
C LYS A 202 -17.43 -2.87 -7.97
N LEU A 203 -16.13 -3.11 -8.16
CA LEU A 203 -15.18 -2.04 -8.48
C LEU A 203 -15.27 -1.60 -9.95
N ILE A 204 -15.58 -2.49 -10.88
CA ILE A 204 -15.88 -2.18 -12.29
C ILE A 204 -17.12 -1.27 -12.37
N ASP A 205 -18.21 -1.67 -11.71
CA ASP A 205 -19.45 -0.91 -11.67
C ASP A 205 -19.26 0.46 -10.99
N ARG A 206 -18.48 0.52 -9.90
CA ARG A 206 -18.08 1.80 -9.28
C ARG A 206 -17.26 2.67 -10.23
N ALA A 207 -16.25 2.13 -10.89
CA ALA A 207 -15.40 2.86 -11.82
C ALA A 207 -16.21 3.42 -12.99
N THR A 208 -17.12 2.61 -13.55
CA THR A 208 -18.06 3.02 -14.60
C THR A 208 -18.92 4.20 -14.14
N ARG A 209 -19.54 4.09 -12.95
CA ARG A 209 -20.31 5.22 -12.39
C ARG A 209 -19.46 6.47 -12.18
N TYR A 210 -18.21 6.33 -11.75
CA TYR A 210 -17.33 7.47 -11.56
C TYR A 210 -17.05 8.18 -12.90
N ILE A 211 -16.79 7.43 -13.96
CA ILE A 211 -16.60 7.97 -15.31
C ILE A 211 -17.88 8.69 -15.76
N THR A 212 -19.05 8.06 -15.67
CA THR A 212 -20.35 8.68 -15.99
C THR A 212 -20.62 9.95 -15.18
N LYS A 213 -20.19 10.02 -13.92
CA LYS A 213 -20.41 11.21 -13.07
C LYS A 213 -19.41 12.33 -13.32
N LEU A 214 -18.25 12.00 -13.86
CA LEU A 214 -17.16 12.95 -14.12
C LEU A 214 -17.11 13.40 -15.58
N THR A 215 -17.94 12.82 -16.46
CA THR A 215 -18.02 13.07 -17.91
C THR A 215 -19.48 13.14 -18.34
N ASP A 216 -19.75 13.43 -19.60
CA ASP A 216 -21.10 13.43 -20.17
C ASP A 216 -21.47 12.08 -20.83
N LEU A 217 -20.69 11.03 -20.59
CA LEU A 217 -20.94 9.69 -21.15
C LEU A 217 -22.03 8.97 -20.38
N ASP A 218 -22.89 8.24 -21.09
CA ASP A 218 -23.80 7.27 -20.46
C ASP A 218 -23.04 6.08 -19.84
N TYR A 219 -23.75 5.26 -19.07
CA TYR A 219 -23.12 4.13 -18.37
C TYR A 219 -22.50 3.11 -19.33
N ALA A 220 -23.17 2.81 -20.45
CA ALA A 220 -22.70 1.79 -21.40
C ALA A 220 -21.41 2.25 -22.10
N THR A 221 -21.38 3.49 -22.56
CA THR A 221 -20.23 4.12 -23.21
C THR A 221 -19.07 4.27 -22.23
N ALA A 222 -19.34 4.70 -20.99
CA ALA A 222 -18.34 4.77 -19.93
C ALA A 222 -17.76 3.39 -19.58
N ASN A 223 -18.57 2.34 -19.61
CA ASN A 223 -18.11 0.97 -19.35
C ASN A 223 -17.24 0.45 -20.48
N ALA A 224 -17.65 0.66 -21.74
CA ALA A 224 -16.85 0.29 -22.91
C ALA A 224 -15.48 1.00 -22.88
N LEU A 225 -15.47 2.31 -22.62
CA LEU A 225 -14.26 3.11 -22.46
C LEU A 225 -13.35 2.59 -21.33
N LEU A 226 -13.94 2.21 -20.19
CA LEU A 226 -13.21 1.62 -19.07
C LEU A 226 -12.49 0.33 -19.49
N PHE A 227 -13.17 -0.57 -20.21
CA PHE A 227 -12.58 -1.82 -20.66
C PHE A 227 -11.50 -1.62 -21.72
N GLU A 228 -11.70 -0.71 -22.66
CA GLU A 228 -10.67 -0.34 -23.65
C GLU A 228 -9.37 0.11 -22.96
N ILE A 229 -9.49 0.96 -21.93
CA ILE A 229 -8.32 1.43 -21.17
C ILE A 229 -7.71 0.30 -20.32
N ILE A 230 -8.52 -0.59 -19.74
CA ILE A 230 -8.00 -1.77 -19.02
C ILE A 230 -7.14 -2.62 -19.95
N GLU A 231 -7.61 -2.90 -21.16
CA GLU A 231 -6.85 -3.67 -22.16
C GLU A 231 -5.53 -2.96 -22.54
N TYR A 232 -5.57 -1.64 -22.72
CA TYR A 232 -4.39 -0.83 -23.01
C TYR A 232 -3.32 -0.87 -21.91
N ILE A 233 -3.69 -0.99 -20.63
CA ILE A 233 -2.73 -1.04 -19.52
C ILE A 233 -2.38 -2.46 -19.05
N GLU A 234 -3.15 -3.47 -19.45
CA GLU A 234 -3.03 -4.85 -18.95
C GLU A 234 -1.62 -5.44 -19.06
N PRO A 235 -0.85 -5.23 -20.16
CA PRO A 235 0.52 -5.75 -20.28
C PRO A 235 1.45 -5.24 -19.17
N ARG A 236 1.28 -3.98 -18.76
CA ARG A 236 2.07 -3.34 -17.70
C ARG A 236 1.61 -3.79 -16.32
N MET A 237 0.30 -3.95 -16.14
CA MET A 237 -0.26 -4.54 -14.91
C MET A 237 0.27 -5.95 -14.66
N LYS A 238 0.35 -6.80 -15.69
CA LYS A 238 0.82 -8.20 -15.59
C LYS A 238 2.32 -8.31 -15.26
N THR A 239 3.08 -7.25 -15.48
CA THR A 239 4.53 -7.20 -15.28
C THR A 239 4.95 -6.31 -14.11
N ASP A 240 4.01 -5.93 -13.24
CA ASP A 240 4.24 -5.06 -12.06
C ASP A 240 4.92 -3.70 -12.41
N GLN A 241 4.76 -3.26 -13.66
CA GLN A 241 5.22 -1.96 -14.13
C GLN A 241 4.25 -0.86 -13.73
N ALA A 242 4.73 0.39 -13.71
CA ALA A 242 3.86 1.54 -13.51
C ALA A 242 2.88 1.71 -14.70
N TYR A 243 1.63 2.01 -14.39
CA TYR A 243 0.57 2.25 -15.38
C TYR A 243 -0.35 3.38 -14.91
N PRO A 244 -1.01 4.09 -15.85
CA PRO A 244 -1.89 5.19 -15.51
C PRO A 244 -3.19 4.68 -14.84
N PRO A 245 -3.79 5.47 -13.92
CA PRO A 245 -5.07 5.14 -13.32
C PRO A 245 -6.22 5.06 -14.35
N VAL A 246 -6.86 3.90 -14.47
CA VAL A 246 -7.91 3.67 -15.48
C VAL A 246 -9.05 4.68 -15.45
N VAL A 247 -9.54 5.07 -14.26
CA VAL A 247 -10.65 6.03 -14.16
C VAL A 247 -10.21 7.44 -14.50
N ARG A 248 -9.07 7.91 -13.98
CA ARG A 248 -8.58 9.27 -14.33
C ARG A 248 -8.28 9.33 -15.83
N MET A 249 -7.65 8.30 -16.40
CA MET A 249 -7.37 8.21 -17.83
C MET A 249 -8.64 8.24 -18.67
N ALA A 250 -9.67 7.48 -18.31
CA ALA A 250 -10.98 7.51 -18.98
C ALA A 250 -11.60 8.91 -18.95
N VAL A 251 -11.56 9.57 -17.78
CA VAL A 251 -12.11 10.92 -17.62
C VAL A 251 -11.35 11.95 -18.46
N VAL A 252 -10.01 11.92 -18.43
CA VAL A 252 -9.17 12.83 -19.24
C VAL A 252 -9.42 12.59 -20.72
N ARG A 253 -9.42 11.33 -21.16
CA ARG A 253 -9.66 10.96 -22.55
C ARG A 253 -11.02 11.44 -23.04
N ALA A 254 -12.08 11.18 -22.27
CA ALA A 254 -13.44 11.55 -22.63
C ALA A 254 -13.63 13.07 -22.69
N LYS A 255 -13.08 13.83 -21.72
CA LYS A 255 -13.23 15.29 -21.67
C LYS A 255 -12.48 16.04 -22.75
N HIS A 256 -11.35 15.49 -23.19
CA HIS A 256 -10.47 16.15 -24.14
C HIS A 256 -10.49 15.50 -25.53
N HIS A 257 -11.35 14.51 -25.74
CA HIS A 257 -11.48 13.77 -27.01
C HIS A 257 -10.15 13.20 -27.52
N LEU A 258 -9.39 12.58 -26.61
CA LEU A 258 -8.04 12.09 -26.88
C LEU A 258 -8.00 10.60 -27.26
N THR A 259 -6.87 10.17 -27.80
CA THR A 259 -6.45 8.76 -27.82
C THR A 259 -5.96 8.31 -26.44
N ASN A 260 -5.75 6.99 -26.26
CA ASN A 260 -5.18 6.45 -25.02
C ASN A 260 -3.75 6.99 -24.78
N GLU A 261 -2.92 7.08 -25.82
CA GLU A 261 -1.54 7.58 -25.72
C GLU A 261 -1.50 9.06 -25.33
N GLU A 262 -2.32 9.91 -25.97
CA GLU A 262 -2.39 11.34 -25.64
C GLU A 262 -2.92 11.58 -24.22
N ALA A 263 -3.95 10.83 -23.81
CA ALA A 263 -4.48 10.92 -22.46
C ALA A 263 -3.45 10.50 -21.40
N GLU A 264 -2.67 9.45 -21.67
CA GLU A 264 -1.59 9.03 -20.80
C GLU A 264 -0.46 10.07 -20.73
N ASN A 265 0.00 10.57 -21.88
CA ASN A 265 1.05 11.60 -21.93
C ASN A 265 0.64 12.86 -21.15
N ARG A 266 -0.64 13.24 -21.23
CA ARG A 266 -1.17 14.36 -20.46
C ARG A 266 -1.14 14.09 -18.96
N LEU A 267 -1.48 12.87 -18.52
CA LEU A 267 -1.42 12.49 -17.11
C LEU A 267 0.01 12.45 -16.55
N ILE A 268 1.01 12.19 -17.39
CA ILE A 268 2.42 12.21 -17.00
C ILE A 268 2.93 13.66 -16.85
N GLY A 269 2.40 14.59 -17.64
CA GLY A 269 2.76 16.01 -17.60
C GLY A 269 2.05 16.85 -16.53
N GLU A 270 1.04 16.31 -15.85
CA GLU A 270 0.26 16.96 -14.77
C GLU A 270 0.72 16.53 -13.37
#